data_AF-A0A8H3FBL1-F1
#
_entry.id   AF-A0A8H3FBL1-F1
#
_cell.length_a   1.000
_cell.length_b   1.000
_cell.length_c   1.000
_cell.angle_alpha   90.00
_cell.angle_beta   90.00
_cell.angle_gamma   90.00
#
_symmetry.space_group_name_H-M   'P 1'
#
loop_
_entity.id
_entity.type
_entity.pdbx_description
1 polymer ?
#
loop_
_entity_poly.entity_id
_entity_poly.type
_entity_poly.pdbx_seq_one_letter_code
_entity_poly.pdbx_strand_id
1 'polypeptide(L)'
;MAAKSILEADGKAILNYHLTRAPVIKPSPLPAAATHNPPSRLASLYFPEDADVRGVLDQAETTYPWLLQKDAKFVAKPDQLIKRRGKSGLLALNKTWPEAKEWIAARAGKEQQVETVKGYLRQFLVEPFVPHPEGTEYYININSVRDGDWILFTHEGGVDVGDVDAKAEKLLIPVDLSEYPSNDEIASTLLKKVPKGVHNVLIDFISRLYAVYVDCQFTYLEINPLVVIPNAEGTSAEVHFLDLAAKLDQTAEFECGVKWAVARGPAALGQPVIKADKVSIDAGPPMEFPAPFGREMSKEESYIAELDAKTGASLKLTVLNSKGRIWTLVAGGGASVVYADAIASAGYSDELANYGEYSGAPTETQTYYYARTVLDLMLRAPISPKGKVLFIGGGIANFTNVASTFKGVIRALREFAPTLTEHKVQIWVRRAGPNFQEGLKNIKAVGEELKLNMHVYGPDMHLAPILQNLLLTTLSPLPSNPTTPTPTPTSPTTIPPPPPPTPHAPTPPLAPRSIPVPIPAPVPFTTITQTAYDVINSTTYALTSINPIYGSYNLPYIQHSSIGTATAIGMVNGAAVTQGTTGGGDGEADSVMALGTATAPVLGMGSGVAEGTATVSAGAGGRGGGSGG
;
A
#
# COMPACT_ATOMS: atom_id res chain seq x y z
N MET A 1 5.37 -7.78 5.79
CA MET A 1 4.48 -7.84 4.61
C MET A 1 3.16 -7.12 4.81
N ALA A 2 3.14 -5.83 4.46
CA ALA A 2 1.95 -5.08 4.10
C ALA A 2 2.08 -4.70 2.61
N ALA A 3 1.62 -5.58 1.73
CA ALA A 3 1.73 -5.39 0.28
C ALA A 3 0.87 -4.19 -0.19
N LYS A 4 1.52 -3.16 -0.73
CA LYS A 4 0.89 -1.94 -1.24
C LYS A 4 1.19 -1.75 -2.71
N SER A 5 0.15 -1.49 -3.50
CA SER A 5 0.29 -1.13 -4.92
C SER A 5 1.03 0.19 -5.07
N ILE A 6 1.85 0.29 -6.11
CA ILE A 6 2.54 1.52 -6.54
C ILE A 6 2.09 1.91 -7.95
N LEU A 7 2.38 3.15 -8.37
CA LEU A 7 2.15 3.58 -9.74
C LEU A 7 3.03 2.80 -10.72
N GLU A 8 2.58 2.69 -11.96
CA GLU A 8 3.36 2.08 -13.03
C GLU A 8 4.66 2.85 -13.27
N ALA A 9 4.60 4.19 -13.26
CA ALA A 9 5.78 5.04 -13.38
C ALA A 9 6.84 4.74 -12.30
N ASP A 10 6.41 4.55 -11.05
CA ASP A 10 7.29 4.24 -9.93
C ASP A 10 7.93 2.85 -10.07
N GLY A 11 7.12 1.85 -10.42
CA GLY A 11 7.62 0.48 -10.61
C GLY A 11 8.57 0.36 -11.81
N LYS A 12 8.29 1.07 -12.92
CA LYS A 12 9.20 1.16 -14.08
C LYS A 12 10.50 1.87 -13.74
N ALA A 13 10.47 2.93 -12.94
CA ALA A 13 11.66 3.65 -12.50
C ALA A 13 12.55 2.77 -11.61
N ILE A 14 11.97 2.11 -10.59
CA ILE A 14 12.66 1.13 -9.72
C ILE A 14 13.27 0.01 -10.56
N LEU A 15 12.48 -0.60 -11.45
CA LEU A 15 12.95 -1.68 -12.30
C LEU A 15 14.10 -1.23 -13.21
N ASN A 16 13.93 -0.16 -13.99
CA ASN A 16 14.93 0.31 -14.92
C ASN A 16 16.26 0.65 -14.23
N TYR A 17 16.21 1.29 -13.06
CA TYR A 17 17.39 1.63 -12.29
C TYR A 17 18.07 0.38 -11.73
N HIS A 18 17.34 -0.52 -11.08
CA HIS A 18 17.95 -1.63 -10.34
C HIS A 18 18.27 -2.87 -11.20
N LEU A 19 17.71 -3.05 -12.41
CA LEU A 19 17.94 -4.22 -13.26
C LEU A 19 19.42 -4.48 -13.60
N THR A 20 20.26 -3.44 -13.56
CA THR A 20 21.72 -3.53 -13.78
C THR A 20 22.55 -3.24 -12.52
N ARG A 21 21.91 -3.24 -11.34
CA ARG A 21 22.52 -2.88 -10.04
C ARG A 21 22.24 -3.91 -8.93
N ALA A 22 21.08 -4.55 -8.96
CA ALA A 22 20.73 -5.61 -8.01
C ALA A 22 21.65 -6.83 -8.18
N PRO A 23 22.15 -7.44 -7.10
CA PRO A 23 23.01 -8.62 -7.18
C PRO A 23 22.19 -9.84 -7.63
N VAL A 24 22.60 -10.47 -8.73
CA VAL A 24 21.94 -11.71 -9.21
C VAL A 24 22.18 -12.87 -8.26
N ILE A 25 21.16 -13.71 -8.04
CA ILE A 25 21.22 -14.84 -7.10
C ILE A 25 22.18 -15.93 -7.58
N LYS A 26 22.16 -16.24 -8.88
CA LYS A 26 23.12 -17.10 -9.58
C LYS A 26 23.53 -16.45 -10.91
N PRO A 27 24.71 -16.78 -11.47
CA PRO A 27 25.16 -16.20 -12.75
C PRO A 27 24.24 -16.55 -13.92
N SER A 28 23.88 -15.54 -14.70
CA SER A 28 23.11 -15.66 -15.94
C SER A 28 24.00 -16.09 -17.13
N PRO A 29 23.43 -16.51 -18.27
CA PRO A 29 24.22 -16.91 -19.45
C PRO A 29 24.86 -15.73 -20.22
N LEU A 30 24.54 -14.49 -19.87
CA LEU A 30 25.14 -13.29 -20.45
C LEU A 30 26.11 -12.63 -19.45
N PRO A 31 27.16 -11.95 -19.93
CA PRO A 31 28.06 -11.23 -19.03
C PRO A 31 27.34 -10.13 -18.24
N ALA A 32 27.93 -9.72 -17.12
CA ALA A 32 27.46 -8.53 -16.40
C ALA A 32 27.53 -7.30 -17.33
N ALA A 33 26.49 -6.46 -17.30
CA ALA A 33 26.44 -5.27 -18.12
C ALA A 33 27.54 -4.28 -17.68
N ALA A 34 28.42 -3.89 -18.61
CA ALA A 34 29.52 -2.97 -18.33
C ALA A 34 29.04 -1.53 -18.02
N THR A 35 27.79 -1.21 -18.40
CA THR A 35 27.12 0.06 -18.17
C THR A 35 25.72 -0.18 -17.62
N HIS A 36 25.25 0.71 -16.76
CA HIS A 36 23.86 0.70 -16.32
C HIS A 36 22.89 1.10 -17.45
N ASN A 37 21.63 0.73 -17.28
CA ASN A 37 20.55 1.16 -18.18
C ASN A 37 20.49 2.70 -18.31
N PRO A 38 20.15 3.21 -19.51
CA PRO A 38 19.88 4.63 -19.68
C PRO A 38 18.63 5.04 -18.85
N PRO A 39 18.50 6.33 -18.50
CA PRO A 39 17.31 6.84 -17.82
C PRO A 39 16.01 6.53 -18.56
N SER A 40 14.99 6.08 -17.83
CA SER A 40 13.69 5.74 -18.38
C SER A 40 12.89 7.00 -18.72
N ARG A 41 12.44 7.12 -19.98
CA ARG A 41 11.62 8.25 -20.46
C ARG A 41 10.17 8.12 -19.98
N LEU A 42 9.94 8.47 -18.71
CA LEU A 42 8.64 8.41 -18.05
C LEU A 42 8.18 9.83 -17.73
N ALA A 43 7.19 10.34 -18.47
CA ALA A 43 6.53 11.61 -18.16
C ALA A 43 5.31 11.34 -17.29
N SER A 44 5.52 11.38 -15.98
CA SER A 44 4.48 11.23 -14.95
C SER A 44 3.85 12.59 -14.67
N LEU A 45 2.53 12.70 -14.87
CA LEU A 45 1.78 13.97 -14.91
C LEU A 45 0.61 13.93 -13.92
N TYR A 46 0.69 14.77 -12.87
CA TYR A 46 -0.34 14.92 -11.84
C TYR A 46 -1.19 16.18 -12.07
N PHE A 47 -2.50 16.05 -11.90
CA PHE A 47 -3.50 17.09 -12.09
C PHE A 47 -4.33 17.27 -10.79
N PRO A 48 -3.92 18.17 -9.87
CA PRO A 48 -4.70 18.57 -8.70
C PRO A 48 -6.18 18.92 -8.97
N GLU A 49 -6.98 19.03 -7.91
CA GLU A 49 -8.43 19.32 -8.03
C GLU A 49 -8.72 20.62 -8.79
N ASP A 50 -7.95 21.65 -8.49
CA ASP A 50 -8.03 23.03 -8.97
C ASP A 50 -7.03 23.35 -10.10
N ALA A 51 -6.39 22.33 -10.68
CA ALA A 51 -5.30 22.52 -11.64
C ALA A 51 -5.77 23.13 -12.97
N ASP A 52 -5.02 24.13 -13.46
CA ASP A 52 -5.05 24.45 -14.89
C ASP A 52 -4.40 23.30 -15.67
N VAL A 53 -5.26 22.49 -16.29
CA VAL A 53 -4.87 21.36 -17.13
C VAL A 53 -3.92 21.77 -18.26
N ARG A 54 -4.03 23.00 -18.81
CA ARG A 54 -3.13 23.48 -19.85
C ARG A 54 -1.76 23.84 -19.27
N GLY A 55 -1.71 24.63 -18.20
CA GLY A 55 -0.47 24.93 -17.47
C GLY A 55 0.32 23.70 -17.05
N VAL A 56 -0.33 22.63 -16.56
CA VAL A 56 0.35 21.35 -16.24
C VAL A 56 0.97 20.70 -17.48
N LEU A 57 0.24 20.70 -18.61
CA LEU A 57 0.71 20.12 -19.86
C LEU A 57 1.79 20.98 -20.56
N ASP A 58 1.80 22.29 -20.36
CA ASP A 58 2.85 23.20 -20.83
C ASP A 58 4.11 23.06 -19.97
N GLN A 59 3.96 22.92 -18.65
CA GLN A 59 5.07 22.62 -17.74
C GLN A 59 5.72 21.27 -18.05
N ALA A 60 4.95 20.27 -18.50
CA ALA A 60 5.46 18.98 -18.93
C ALA A 60 6.49 19.08 -20.07
N GLU A 61 6.32 20.02 -21.01
CA GLU A 61 7.25 20.23 -22.13
C GLU A 61 8.62 20.75 -21.65
N THR A 62 8.63 21.55 -20.58
CA THR A 62 9.86 22.04 -19.95
C THR A 62 10.53 20.95 -19.10
N THR A 63 9.73 20.17 -18.36
CA THR A 63 10.23 19.10 -17.48
C THR A 63 10.71 17.87 -18.24
N TYR A 64 10.11 17.59 -19.40
CA TYR A 64 10.41 16.43 -20.25
C TYR A 64 10.66 16.86 -21.71
N PRO A 65 11.80 17.51 -22.04
CA PRO A 65 12.05 18.07 -23.38
C PRO A 65 11.99 17.04 -24.54
N TRP A 66 12.14 15.75 -24.23
CA TRP A 66 12.00 14.67 -25.21
C TRP A 66 10.57 14.49 -25.73
N LEU A 67 9.55 15.05 -25.08
CA LEU A 67 8.18 15.15 -25.62
C LEU A 67 8.12 16.00 -26.89
N LEU A 68 8.99 17.01 -27.00
CA LEU A 68 9.10 17.89 -28.16
C LEU A 68 10.02 17.35 -29.27
N GLN A 69 10.58 16.15 -29.12
CA GLN A 69 11.44 15.55 -30.14
C GLN A 69 10.65 15.36 -31.45
N LYS A 70 11.17 15.90 -32.55
CA LYS A 70 10.52 15.80 -33.87
C LYS A 70 10.28 14.34 -34.25
N ASP A 71 9.12 14.08 -34.84
CA ASP A 71 8.64 12.77 -35.33
C ASP A 71 8.49 11.69 -34.23
N ALA A 72 8.70 12.03 -32.96
CA ALA A 72 8.51 11.11 -31.84
C ALA A 72 7.03 10.72 -31.67
N LYS A 73 6.85 9.46 -31.25
CA LYS A 73 5.55 8.83 -31.00
C LYS A 73 5.49 8.35 -29.55
N PHE A 74 4.30 8.46 -28.97
CA PHE A 74 4.07 8.23 -27.56
C PHE A 74 2.86 7.32 -27.32
N VAL A 75 2.89 6.67 -26.17
CA VAL A 75 1.72 6.12 -25.47
C VAL A 75 1.35 7.10 -24.36
N ALA A 76 0.07 7.41 -24.20
CA ALA A 76 -0.46 8.14 -23.05
C ALA A 76 -1.61 7.35 -22.41
N LYS A 77 -1.58 7.23 -21.07
CA LYS A 77 -2.52 6.41 -20.30
C LYS A 77 -2.68 6.93 -18.87
N PRO A 78 -3.83 6.72 -18.21
CA PRO A 78 -3.95 6.95 -16.78
C PRO A 78 -3.07 5.98 -16.01
N ASP A 79 -2.45 6.50 -14.95
CA ASP A 79 -1.64 5.72 -14.01
C ASP A 79 -2.24 5.89 -12.61
N GLN A 80 -3.31 5.16 -12.33
CA GLN A 80 -4.06 5.18 -11.06
C GLN A 80 -4.51 3.77 -10.68
N LEU A 81 -3.63 2.78 -10.84
CA LEU A 81 -3.93 1.36 -10.60
C LEU A 81 -5.08 0.78 -11.46
N ILE A 82 -5.51 1.48 -12.52
CA ILE A 82 -6.55 1.05 -13.44
C ILE A 82 -6.05 -0.12 -14.28
N LYS A 83 -6.69 -1.28 -14.15
CA LYS A 83 -6.42 -2.47 -14.98
C LYS A 83 -7.15 -2.39 -16.33
N ARG A 84 -6.70 -3.19 -17.31
CA ARG A 84 -7.35 -3.38 -18.63
C ARG A 84 -7.63 -2.08 -19.41
N ARG A 85 -6.81 -1.05 -19.22
CA ARG A 85 -6.96 0.32 -19.79
C ARG A 85 -7.31 0.34 -21.28
N GLY A 86 -6.74 -0.57 -22.08
CA GLY A 86 -7.06 -0.70 -23.51
C GLY A 86 -8.54 -1.04 -23.78
N LYS A 87 -9.11 -1.98 -23.03
CA LYS A 87 -10.53 -2.40 -23.16
C LYS A 87 -11.49 -1.31 -22.65
N SER A 88 -11.02 -0.42 -21.76
CA SER A 88 -11.76 0.75 -21.26
C SER A 88 -11.60 2.02 -22.12
N GLY A 89 -10.90 1.97 -23.26
CA GLY A 89 -10.65 3.16 -24.09
C GLY A 89 -9.72 4.21 -23.45
N LEU A 90 -8.93 3.80 -22.46
CA LEU A 90 -8.02 4.63 -21.67
C LEU A 90 -6.55 4.48 -22.08
N LEU A 91 -6.29 4.10 -23.34
CA LEU A 91 -4.96 4.14 -23.96
C LEU A 91 -5.00 5.00 -25.23
N ALA A 92 -4.10 5.96 -25.34
CA ALA A 92 -3.72 6.59 -26.60
C ALA A 92 -2.41 5.98 -27.08
N LEU A 93 -2.42 5.30 -28.24
CA LEU A 93 -1.26 4.63 -28.81
C LEU A 93 -0.77 5.36 -30.07
N ASN A 94 0.55 5.31 -30.31
CA ASN A 94 1.22 5.86 -31.51
C ASN A 94 0.83 7.33 -31.80
N LYS A 95 0.82 8.18 -30.76
CA LYS A 95 0.45 9.59 -30.86
C LYS A 95 1.65 10.51 -30.89
N THR A 96 1.59 11.56 -31.71
CA THR A 96 2.49 12.72 -31.54
C THR A 96 2.19 13.41 -30.21
N TRP A 97 3.13 14.20 -29.68
CA TRP A 97 2.90 14.91 -28.42
C TRP A 97 1.65 15.81 -28.47
N PRO A 98 1.38 16.63 -29.50
CA PRO A 98 0.13 17.41 -29.58
C PRO A 98 -1.13 16.55 -29.51
N GLU A 99 -1.18 15.40 -30.18
CA GLU A 99 -2.32 14.48 -30.10
C GLU A 99 -2.49 13.88 -28.70
N ALA A 100 -1.39 13.50 -28.04
CA ALA A 100 -1.40 13.00 -26.67
C ALA A 100 -1.83 14.09 -25.67
N LYS A 101 -1.33 15.31 -25.83
CA LYS A 101 -1.65 16.49 -25.03
C LYS A 101 -3.15 16.80 -25.08
N GLU A 102 -3.77 16.81 -26.26
CA GLU A 102 -5.23 16.95 -26.41
C GLU A 102 -6.01 15.77 -25.81
N TRP A 103 -5.52 14.53 -25.99
CA TRP A 103 -6.19 13.35 -25.44
C TRP A 103 -6.21 13.34 -23.90
N ILE A 104 -5.13 13.80 -23.26
CA ILE A 104 -5.03 13.99 -21.81
C ILE A 104 -5.89 15.18 -21.37
N ALA A 105 -5.80 16.34 -22.04
CA ALA A 105 -6.58 17.53 -21.70
C ALA A 105 -8.10 17.28 -21.76
N ALA A 106 -8.55 16.39 -22.65
CA ALA A 106 -9.93 15.97 -22.74
C ALA A 106 -10.43 15.14 -21.54
N ARG A 107 -9.53 14.60 -20.70
CA ARG A 107 -9.81 13.63 -19.63
C ARG A 107 -9.34 14.05 -18.23
N ALA A 108 -8.25 14.80 -18.13
CA ALA A 108 -7.68 15.23 -16.86
C ALA A 108 -8.69 16.01 -16.01
N GLY A 109 -8.76 15.69 -14.72
CA GLY A 109 -9.69 16.28 -13.75
C GLY A 109 -11.16 15.86 -13.91
N LYS A 110 -11.50 14.92 -14.80
CA LYS A 110 -12.89 14.49 -15.03
C LYS A 110 -13.19 13.13 -14.40
N GLU A 111 -14.44 12.93 -13.97
CA GLU A 111 -14.94 11.62 -13.54
C GLU A 111 -14.95 10.65 -14.73
N GLN A 112 -14.40 9.47 -14.53
CA GLN A 112 -14.42 8.34 -15.44
C GLN A 112 -15.03 7.14 -14.72
N GLN A 113 -15.95 6.45 -15.39
CA GLN A 113 -16.40 5.13 -14.94
C GLN A 113 -15.50 4.06 -15.56
N VAL A 114 -15.01 3.14 -14.74
CA VAL A 114 -14.29 1.92 -15.13
C VAL A 114 -15.00 0.75 -14.46
N GLU A 115 -15.60 -0.13 -15.27
CA GLU A 115 -16.45 -1.22 -14.80
C GLU A 115 -17.57 -0.68 -13.86
N THR A 116 -17.58 -1.06 -12.58
CA THR A 116 -18.54 -0.58 -11.57
C THR A 116 -18.07 0.67 -10.80
N VAL A 117 -16.81 1.06 -10.95
CA VAL A 117 -16.14 2.09 -10.13
C VAL A 117 -16.10 3.43 -10.86
N LYS A 118 -16.38 4.52 -10.15
CA LYS A 118 -16.25 5.90 -10.64
C LYS A 118 -15.13 6.60 -9.90
N GLY A 119 -14.29 7.35 -10.61
CA GLY A 119 -13.22 8.15 -10.01
C GLY A 119 -12.69 9.22 -10.95
N TYR A 120 -12.01 10.23 -10.40
CA TYR A 120 -11.41 11.30 -11.19
C TYR A 120 -10.05 10.89 -11.78
N LEU A 121 -9.81 11.25 -13.05
CA LEU A 121 -8.53 11.03 -13.71
C LEU A 121 -7.54 12.16 -13.36
N ARG A 122 -6.71 11.90 -12.34
CA ARG A 122 -5.74 12.80 -11.73
C ARG A 122 -4.30 12.54 -12.14
N GLN A 123 -3.96 11.31 -12.54
CA GLN A 123 -2.58 10.91 -12.84
C GLN A 123 -2.48 10.23 -14.20
N PHE A 124 -1.54 10.69 -15.02
CA PHE A 124 -1.25 10.12 -16.34
C PHE A 124 0.25 9.80 -16.47
N LEU A 125 0.54 8.74 -17.22
CA LEU A 125 1.88 8.39 -17.68
C LEU A 125 1.94 8.55 -19.19
N VAL A 126 2.97 9.24 -19.66
CA VAL A 126 3.35 9.33 -21.08
C VAL A 126 4.74 8.74 -21.26
N GLU A 127 4.89 7.86 -22.24
CA GLU A 127 6.13 7.14 -22.54
C GLU A 127 6.31 6.99 -24.07
N PRO A 128 7.54 6.79 -24.58
CA PRO A 128 7.77 6.50 -26.00
C PRO A 128 6.97 5.29 -26.49
N PHE A 129 6.37 5.40 -27.67
CA PHE A 129 5.77 4.27 -28.36
C PHE A 129 6.89 3.39 -28.93
N VAL A 130 6.82 2.09 -28.65
CA VAL A 130 7.76 1.08 -29.17
C VAL A 130 7.05 0.29 -30.29
N PRO A 131 7.34 0.56 -31.57
CA PRO A 131 6.85 -0.27 -32.67
C PRO A 131 7.51 -1.64 -32.60
N HIS A 132 6.71 -2.71 -32.61
CA HIS A 132 7.20 -4.08 -32.53
C HIS A 132 6.33 -5.03 -33.38
N PRO A 133 6.87 -6.15 -33.90
CA PRO A 133 6.10 -7.13 -34.66
C PRO A 133 5.09 -7.90 -33.80
N GLU A 134 4.02 -8.39 -34.41
CA GLU A 134 3.13 -9.38 -33.80
C GLU A 134 3.91 -10.64 -33.38
N GLY A 135 3.52 -11.25 -32.25
CA GLY A 135 4.23 -12.41 -31.68
C GLY A 135 5.54 -12.07 -30.95
N THR A 136 5.86 -10.78 -30.74
CA THR A 136 6.97 -10.35 -29.85
C THR A 136 6.50 -9.92 -28.46
N GLU A 137 5.20 -9.98 -28.17
CA GLU A 137 4.61 -9.73 -26.85
C GLU A 137 4.60 -11.02 -25.99
N TYR A 138 5.22 -10.94 -24.82
CA TYR A 138 5.26 -11.98 -23.79
C TYR A 138 4.55 -11.49 -22.52
N TYR A 139 4.27 -12.41 -21.60
CA TYR A 139 3.79 -12.12 -20.25
C TYR A 139 4.80 -12.63 -19.22
N ILE A 140 5.05 -11.83 -18.18
CA ILE A 140 5.72 -12.31 -16.97
C ILE A 140 5.05 -11.75 -15.71
N ASN A 141 4.91 -12.60 -14.69
CA ASN A 141 4.55 -12.19 -13.33
C ASN A 141 5.43 -12.90 -12.30
N ILE A 142 5.74 -12.18 -11.23
CA ILE A 142 6.39 -12.70 -10.02
C ILE A 142 5.50 -12.35 -8.82
N ASN A 143 5.12 -13.33 -8.01
CA ASN A 143 4.28 -13.11 -6.83
C ASN A 143 4.70 -13.98 -5.64
N SER A 144 4.82 -13.38 -4.46
CA SER A 144 5.18 -14.10 -3.25
C SER A 144 4.03 -14.95 -2.73
N VAL A 145 4.37 -16.14 -2.26
CA VAL A 145 3.52 -17.04 -1.47
C VAL A 145 4.25 -17.38 -0.17
N ARG A 146 3.69 -18.27 0.65
CA ARG A 146 4.31 -18.65 1.93
C ARG A 146 5.66 -19.35 1.75
N ASP A 147 5.75 -20.20 0.73
CA ASP A 147 6.84 -21.16 0.56
C ASP A 147 7.90 -20.70 -0.46
N GLY A 148 7.76 -19.48 -0.98
CA GLY A 148 8.65 -18.90 -1.99
C GLY A 148 7.95 -17.87 -2.88
N ASP A 149 8.52 -17.61 -4.05
CA ASP A 149 7.95 -16.73 -5.08
C ASP A 149 7.63 -17.51 -6.36
N TRP A 150 6.40 -17.40 -6.84
CA TRP A 150 6.04 -17.95 -8.15
C TRP A 150 6.48 -17.00 -9.26
N ILE A 151 7.15 -17.53 -10.28
CA ILE A 151 7.36 -16.90 -11.58
C ILE A 151 6.40 -17.56 -12.58
N LEU A 152 5.51 -16.76 -13.17
CA LEU A 152 4.59 -17.15 -14.25
C LEU A 152 5.10 -16.54 -15.56
N PHE A 153 5.13 -17.33 -16.64
CA PHE A 153 5.57 -16.88 -17.96
C PHE A 153 4.71 -17.45 -19.09
N THR A 154 4.39 -16.65 -20.11
CA THR A 154 3.89 -17.17 -21.41
C THR A 154 4.35 -16.33 -22.60
N HIS A 155 4.52 -17.01 -23.73
CA HIS A 155 4.75 -16.46 -25.07
C HIS A 155 3.51 -15.80 -25.73
N GLU A 156 2.35 -15.85 -25.08
CA GLU A 156 1.12 -15.19 -25.53
C GLU A 156 0.86 -13.95 -24.67
N GLY A 157 1.65 -12.88 -24.85
CA GLY A 157 1.46 -11.62 -24.13
C GLY A 157 0.26 -10.80 -24.63
N GLY A 158 0.12 -9.60 -24.07
CA GLY A 158 -0.76 -8.56 -24.60
C GLY A 158 -2.15 -8.51 -23.98
N VAL A 159 -3.02 -7.73 -24.64
CA VAL A 159 -4.40 -7.45 -24.18
C VAL A 159 -5.34 -8.66 -24.26
N ASP A 160 -4.96 -9.68 -25.06
CA ASP A 160 -5.77 -10.86 -25.36
C ASP A 160 -5.19 -12.18 -24.81
N VAL A 161 -4.21 -12.09 -23.89
CA VAL A 161 -3.68 -13.26 -23.15
C VAL A 161 -4.77 -14.14 -22.53
N GLY A 162 -5.87 -13.53 -22.04
CA GLY A 162 -7.02 -14.26 -21.49
C GLY A 162 -6.79 -14.73 -20.05
N ASP A 163 -7.09 -16.00 -19.77
CA ASP A 163 -6.78 -16.64 -18.48
C ASP A 163 -5.30 -17.02 -18.42
N VAL A 164 -4.50 -16.16 -17.80
CA VAL A 164 -3.06 -16.34 -17.66
C VAL A 164 -2.73 -17.50 -16.72
N ASP A 165 -3.55 -17.74 -15.70
CA ASP A 165 -3.30 -18.76 -14.68
C ASP A 165 -3.37 -20.18 -15.24
N ALA A 166 -4.23 -20.38 -16.26
CA ALA A 166 -4.34 -21.65 -16.99
C ALA A 166 -3.30 -21.80 -18.12
N LYS A 167 -2.77 -20.69 -18.67
CA LYS A 167 -1.86 -20.69 -19.82
C LYS A 167 -0.37 -20.65 -19.48
N ALA A 168 -0.01 -19.97 -18.40
CA ALA A 168 1.38 -19.69 -18.06
C ALA A 168 2.10 -20.94 -17.55
N GLU A 169 3.35 -21.12 -18.01
CA GLU A 169 4.30 -21.99 -17.35
C GLU A 169 4.65 -21.37 -15.98
N LYS A 170 4.78 -22.18 -14.94
CA LYS A 170 5.01 -21.71 -13.56
C LYS A 170 6.25 -22.37 -12.96
N LEU A 171 7.08 -21.57 -12.28
CA LEU A 171 8.28 -22.01 -11.56
C LEU A 171 8.26 -21.38 -10.17
N LEU A 172 8.36 -22.19 -9.11
CA LEU A 172 8.45 -21.69 -7.74
C LEU A 172 9.93 -21.53 -7.39
N ILE A 173 10.33 -20.31 -7.03
CA ILE A 173 11.62 -20.07 -6.38
C ILE A 173 11.41 -20.26 -4.87
N PRO A 174 12.05 -21.23 -4.22
CA PRO A 174 11.86 -21.46 -2.78
C PRO A 174 12.46 -20.35 -1.93
N VAL A 175 12.02 -20.22 -0.68
CA VAL A 175 12.58 -19.26 0.30
C VAL A 175 14.09 -19.47 0.52
N ASP A 176 14.56 -20.71 0.45
CA ASP A 176 16.01 -21.00 0.49
C ASP A 176 16.62 -20.74 -0.89
N LEU A 177 17.21 -19.56 -1.06
CA LEU A 177 17.86 -19.15 -2.31
C LEU A 177 19.12 -19.97 -2.66
N SER A 178 19.61 -20.86 -1.80
CA SER A 178 20.62 -21.85 -2.21
C SER A 178 20.05 -22.85 -3.23
N GLU A 179 18.76 -23.17 -3.12
CA GLU A 179 17.97 -23.99 -4.04
C GLU A 179 17.50 -23.23 -5.30
N TYR A 180 17.95 -21.98 -5.52
CA TYR A 180 17.58 -21.21 -6.72
C TYR A 180 17.85 -22.00 -8.02
N PRO A 181 16.90 -22.09 -8.96
CA PRO A 181 16.98 -23.00 -10.11
C PRO A 181 18.16 -22.69 -11.04
N SER A 182 18.56 -23.71 -11.80
CA SER A 182 19.61 -23.54 -12.83
C SER A 182 19.09 -22.81 -14.08
N ASN A 183 19.99 -22.23 -14.88
CA ASN A 183 19.63 -21.61 -16.17
C ASN A 183 18.89 -22.59 -17.11
N ASP A 184 19.30 -23.87 -17.12
CA ASP A 184 18.65 -24.93 -17.90
C ASP A 184 17.25 -25.28 -17.37
N GLU A 185 17.05 -25.22 -16.05
CA GLU A 185 15.77 -25.45 -15.39
C GLU A 185 14.78 -24.29 -15.64
N ILE A 186 15.25 -23.04 -15.57
CA ILE A 186 14.48 -21.85 -15.98
C ILE A 186 14.05 -21.99 -17.45
N ALA A 187 14.98 -22.35 -18.34
CA ALA A 187 14.69 -22.50 -19.77
C ALA A 187 13.71 -23.65 -20.05
N SER A 188 13.96 -24.83 -19.47
CA SER A 188 13.14 -26.03 -19.66
C SER A 188 11.80 -25.99 -18.94
N THR A 189 11.62 -25.11 -17.95
CA THR A 189 10.34 -24.88 -17.26
C THR A 189 9.53 -23.76 -17.92
N LEU A 190 10.08 -22.54 -17.99
CA LEU A 190 9.34 -21.35 -18.41
C LEU A 190 9.36 -21.10 -19.93
N LEU A 191 10.46 -21.45 -20.61
CA LEU A 191 10.72 -21.02 -22.00
C LEU A 191 10.45 -22.11 -23.05
N LYS A 192 9.76 -23.21 -22.68
CA LYS A 192 9.46 -24.37 -23.54
C LYS A 192 8.88 -24.01 -24.92
N LYS A 193 8.01 -23.00 -24.94
CA LYS A 193 7.26 -22.53 -26.12
C LYS A 193 7.93 -21.35 -26.85
N VAL A 194 9.09 -20.90 -26.37
CA VAL A 194 9.81 -19.74 -26.88
C VAL A 194 10.93 -20.18 -27.85
N PRO A 195 11.19 -19.46 -28.95
CA PRO A 195 12.33 -19.75 -29.82
C PRO A 195 13.67 -19.74 -29.07
N LYS A 196 14.47 -20.80 -29.23
CA LYS A 196 15.76 -20.97 -28.52
C LYS A 196 16.76 -19.82 -28.70
N GLY A 197 16.69 -19.12 -29.83
CA GLY A 197 17.59 -18.02 -30.17
C GLY A 197 17.57 -16.82 -29.22
N VAL A 198 16.48 -16.64 -28.45
CA VAL A 198 16.33 -15.57 -27.45
C VAL A 198 16.34 -16.08 -26.00
N HIS A 199 16.57 -17.38 -25.77
CA HIS A 199 16.58 -17.97 -24.42
C HIS A 199 17.65 -17.36 -23.53
N ASN A 200 18.85 -17.11 -24.06
CA ASN A 200 19.94 -16.43 -23.35
C ASN A 200 19.52 -15.08 -22.77
N VAL A 201 18.84 -14.24 -23.55
CA VAL A 201 18.35 -12.92 -23.14
C VAL A 201 17.21 -13.03 -22.14
N LEU A 202 16.27 -13.96 -22.36
CA LEU A 202 15.15 -14.16 -21.45
C LEU A 202 15.56 -14.74 -20.09
N ILE A 203 16.47 -15.72 -20.04
CA ILE A 203 17.00 -16.26 -18.78
C ILE A 203 17.74 -15.15 -18.01
N ASP A 204 18.55 -14.35 -18.71
CA ASP A 204 19.25 -13.21 -18.12
C ASP A 204 18.29 -12.15 -17.56
N PHE A 205 17.29 -11.76 -18.35
CA PHE A 205 16.26 -10.81 -17.92
C PHE A 205 15.45 -11.34 -16.73
N ILE A 206 14.98 -12.59 -16.76
CA ILE A 206 14.24 -13.23 -15.66
C ILE A 206 15.08 -13.26 -14.38
N SER A 207 16.37 -13.61 -14.49
CA SER A 207 17.29 -13.66 -13.34
C SER A 207 17.51 -12.28 -12.72
N ARG A 208 17.72 -11.24 -13.54
CA ARG A 208 17.86 -9.85 -13.08
C ARG A 208 16.55 -9.29 -12.55
N LEU A 209 15.41 -9.61 -13.16
CA LEU A 209 14.08 -9.20 -12.72
C LEU A 209 13.78 -9.77 -11.33
N TYR A 210 14.09 -11.05 -11.11
CA TYR A 210 13.96 -11.68 -9.79
C TYR A 210 14.93 -11.07 -8.76
N ALA A 211 16.17 -10.76 -9.16
CA ALA A 211 17.11 -10.04 -8.30
C ALA A 211 16.55 -8.69 -7.83
N VAL A 212 15.96 -7.89 -8.73
CA VAL A 212 15.28 -6.63 -8.37
C VAL A 212 14.06 -6.88 -7.50
N TYR A 213 13.27 -7.93 -7.78
CA TYR A 213 12.09 -8.29 -7.01
C TYR A 213 12.43 -8.49 -5.52
N VAL A 214 13.46 -9.29 -5.23
CA VAL A 214 13.94 -9.55 -3.87
C VAL A 214 14.65 -8.33 -3.29
N ASP A 215 15.61 -7.74 -4.01
CA ASP A 215 16.47 -6.66 -3.49
C ASP A 215 15.69 -5.36 -3.18
N CYS A 216 14.59 -5.11 -3.88
CA CYS A 216 13.69 -3.99 -3.65
C CYS A 216 12.39 -4.37 -2.92
N GLN A 217 12.27 -5.59 -2.38
CA GLN A 217 11.12 -6.02 -1.57
C GLN A 217 9.75 -5.85 -2.27
N PHE A 218 9.69 -6.28 -3.53
CA PHE A 218 8.41 -6.50 -4.22
C PHE A 218 7.69 -7.71 -3.63
N THR A 219 6.35 -7.68 -3.68
CA THR A 219 5.45 -8.79 -3.30
C THR A 219 4.52 -9.20 -4.43
N TYR A 220 4.48 -8.38 -5.49
CA TYR A 220 3.84 -8.65 -6.77
C TYR A 220 4.51 -7.79 -7.82
N LEU A 221 4.83 -8.36 -8.97
CA LEU A 221 5.34 -7.63 -10.15
C LEU A 221 4.80 -8.33 -11.39
N GLU A 222 4.08 -7.61 -12.25
CA GLU A 222 3.49 -8.10 -13.49
C GLU A 222 3.90 -7.16 -14.63
N ILE A 223 4.37 -7.72 -15.74
CA ILE A 223 4.68 -6.99 -16.97
C ILE A 223 3.87 -7.62 -18.11
N ASN A 224 2.95 -6.85 -18.68
CA ASN A 224 2.08 -7.33 -19.76
C ASN A 224 1.63 -6.20 -20.73
N PRO A 225 2.23 -6.06 -21.93
CA PRO A 225 3.21 -6.96 -22.53
C PRO A 225 4.66 -6.68 -22.11
N LEU A 226 5.43 -7.75 -21.98
CA LEU A 226 6.89 -7.75 -22.07
C LEU A 226 7.25 -7.94 -23.55
N VAL A 227 7.69 -6.89 -24.23
CA VAL A 227 8.06 -6.96 -25.64
C VAL A 227 9.52 -7.40 -25.77
N VAL A 228 9.78 -8.42 -26.57
CA VAL A 228 11.13 -8.97 -26.83
C VAL A 228 11.37 -9.01 -28.34
N ILE A 229 12.16 -8.05 -28.84
CA ILE A 229 12.40 -7.84 -30.28
C ILE A 229 13.75 -8.48 -30.64
N PRO A 230 13.78 -9.60 -31.41
CA PRO A 230 15.04 -10.24 -31.79
C PRO A 230 15.87 -9.36 -32.72
N ASN A 231 17.20 -9.52 -32.70
CA ASN A 231 18.07 -9.03 -33.77
C ASN A 231 17.81 -9.79 -35.10
N ALA A 232 18.35 -9.27 -36.20
CA ALA A 232 18.17 -9.86 -37.53
C ALA A 232 18.64 -11.34 -37.61
N GLU A 233 19.64 -11.70 -36.82
CA GLU A 233 20.19 -13.06 -36.73
C GLU A 233 19.41 -13.98 -35.77
N GLY A 234 18.51 -13.43 -34.95
CA GLY A 234 17.74 -14.17 -33.95
C GLY A 234 18.58 -14.79 -32.82
N THR A 235 19.73 -14.20 -32.50
CA THR A 235 20.71 -14.67 -31.48
C THR A 235 20.72 -13.83 -30.20
N SER A 236 20.02 -12.69 -30.22
CA SER A 236 19.85 -11.74 -29.13
C SER A 236 18.53 -11.00 -29.32
N ALA A 237 18.13 -10.18 -28.34
CA ALA A 237 16.91 -9.37 -28.41
C ALA A 237 17.01 -8.12 -27.55
N GLU A 238 16.26 -7.09 -27.92
CA GLU A 238 15.93 -5.98 -27.03
C GLU A 238 14.70 -6.33 -26.18
N VAL A 239 14.68 -5.89 -24.92
CA VAL A 239 13.58 -6.16 -23.98
C VAL A 239 12.96 -4.85 -23.50
N HIS A 240 11.64 -4.70 -23.71
CA HIS A 240 10.87 -3.50 -23.42
C HIS A 240 9.64 -3.85 -22.58
N PHE A 241 9.51 -3.31 -21.38
CA PHE A 241 8.37 -3.56 -20.48
C PHE A 241 7.30 -2.47 -20.63
N LEU A 242 6.27 -2.72 -21.45
CA LEU A 242 5.33 -1.67 -21.88
C LEU A 242 4.18 -1.39 -20.90
N ASP A 243 3.77 -2.39 -20.11
CA ASP A 243 2.93 -2.21 -18.92
C ASP A 243 3.68 -2.78 -17.71
N LEU A 244 3.52 -2.18 -16.54
CA LEU A 244 4.01 -2.73 -15.28
C LEU A 244 2.99 -2.48 -14.18
N ALA A 245 2.63 -3.54 -13.45
CA ALA A 245 1.82 -3.46 -12.25
C ALA A 245 2.54 -4.13 -11.09
N ALA A 246 2.73 -3.40 -9.99
CA ALA A 246 3.54 -3.86 -8.88
C ALA A 246 2.95 -3.57 -7.50
N LYS A 247 3.41 -4.33 -6.51
CA LYS A 247 3.23 -4.07 -5.09
C LYS A 247 4.56 -4.23 -4.36
N LEU A 248 4.87 -3.31 -3.46
CA LEU A 248 6.01 -3.39 -2.54
C LEU A 248 5.53 -3.82 -1.15
N ASP A 249 6.39 -4.43 -0.35
CA ASP A 249 6.16 -4.54 1.08
C ASP A 249 6.43 -3.19 1.77
N GLN A 250 5.37 -2.44 2.11
CA GLN A 250 5.52 -1.18 2.84
C GLN A 250 6.28 -1.36 4.17
N THR A 251 6.21 -2.53 4.81
CA THR A 251 6.92 -2.75 6.08
C THR A 251 8.44 -2.83 5.93
N ALA A 252 8.96 -2.96 4.70
CA ALA A 252 10.40 -2.91 4.40
C ALA A 252 10.93 -1.49 4.10
N GLU A 253 10.11 -0.44 4.27
CA GLU A 253 10.50 0.95 3.96
C GLU A 253 11.76 1.42 4.73
N PHE A 254 11.95 0.95 5.97
CA PHE A 254 13.14 1.27 6.77
C PHE A 254 14.46 0.69 6.18
N GLU A 255 14.38 -0.33 5.32
CA GLU A 255 15.52 -1.00 4.69
C GLU A 255 15.66 -0.60 3.22
N CYS A 256 14.54 -0.59 2.48
CA CYS A 256 14.52 -0.36 1.03
C CYS A 256 14.07 1.03 0.59
N GLY A 257 13.59 1.90 1.50
CA GLY A 257 13.11 3.24 1.16
C GLY A 257 14.13 4.08 0.38
N VAL A 258 15.42 3.99 0.73
CA VAL A 258 16.50 4.65 -0.01
C VAL A 258 16.67 4.08 -1.43
N LYS A 259 16.53 2.76 -1.62
CA LYS A 259 16.58 2.11 -2.94
C LYS A 259 15.41 2.53 -3.82
N TRP A 260 14.21 2.65 -3.25
CA TRP A 260 13.01 3.12 -3.95
C TRP A 260 13.09 4.62 -4.30
N ALA A 261 13.65 5.43 -3.41
CA ALA A 261 13.85 6.85 -3.61
C ALA A 261 14.87 7.14 -4.73
N VAL A 262 16.07 6.56 -4.67
CA VAL A 262 17.15 6.86 -5.63
C VAL A 262 16.76 6.55 -7.08
N ALA A 263 16.00 5.48 -7.30
CA ALA A 263 15.53 5.09 -8.63
C ALA A 263 14.56 6.09 -9.26
N ARG A 264 13.91 6.92 -8.42
CA ARG A 264 12.95 7.96 -8.82
C ARG A 264 13.52 9.38 -8.68
N GLY A 265 14.79 9.52 -8.31
CA GLY A 265 15.47 10.81 -8.27
C GLY A 265 15.62 11.42 -9.68
N PRO A 266 15.66 12.77 -9.84
CA PRO A 266 15.75 13.42 -11.14
C PRO A 266 16.89 12.89 -12.02
N ALA A 267 18.06 12.61 -11.43
CA ALA A 267 19.21 12.04 -12.14
C ALA A 267 18.93 10.64 -12.72
N ALA A 268 18.22 9.78 -12.00
CA ALA A 268 17.85 8.44 -12.45
C ALA A 268 16.81 8.46 -13.59
N LEU A 269 15.97 9.50 -13.62
CA LEU A 269 14.98 9.77 -14.66
C LEU A 269 15.50 10.65 -15.81
N GLY A 270 16.78 11.05 -15.79
CA GLY A 270 17.40 11.85 -16.84
C GLY A 270 16.91 13.30 -16.89
N GLN A 271 16.31 13.78 -15.81
CA GLN A 271 15.85 15.15 -15.63
C GLN A 271 16.98 16.08 -15.17
N PRO A 272 16.88 17.41 -15.40
CA PRO A 272 17.85 18.37 -14.91
C PRO A 272 17.96 18.35 -13.37
N VAL A 273 19.15 18.09 -12.84
CA VAL A 273 19.42 18.19 -11.40
C VAL A 273 19.65 19.66 -11.03
N ILE A 274 18.62 20.33 -10.56
CA ILE A 274 18.75 21.67 -9.96
C ILE A 274 19.47 21.49 -8.61
N LYS A 275 20.68 22.02 -8.49
CA LYS A 275 21.42 22.03 -7.22
C LYS A 275 20.70 22.95 -6.23
N ALA A 276 20.05 22.37 -5.23
CA ALA A 276 19.61 23.11 -4.05
C ALA A 276 20.80 23.37 -3.11
N ASP A 277 20.85 24.54 -2.46
CA ASP A 277 21.92 24.93 -1.53
C ASP A 277 21.98 24.10 -0.23
N LYS A 278 21.10 23.10 -0.09
CA LYS A 278 21.12 22.10 0.97
C LYS A 278 21.03 20.73 0.35
N VAL A 279 22.13 19.97 0.43
CA VAL A 279 22.12 18.53 0.22
C VAL A 279 21.39 17.92 1.41
N SER A 280 20.12 17.51 1.23
CA SER A 280 19.57 16.46 2.08
C SER A 280 20.11 15.10 1.61
N ILE A 281 20.02 14.09 2.45
CA ILE A 281 20.51 12.73 2.16
C ILE A 281 19.52 11.97 1.24
N ASP A 282 18.46 12.65 0.77
CA ASP A 282 17.37 12.07 0.01
C ASP A 282 17.71 11.99 -1.48
N ALA A 283 18.13 10.81 -1.93
CA ALA A 283 18.52 10.55 -3.32
C ALA A 283 17.36 10.58 -4.33
N GLY A 284 16.13 10.83 -3.86
CA GLY A 284 14.90 11.02 -4.62
C GLY A 284 13.68 11.11 -3.70
N PRO A 285 12.45 11.18 -4.22
CA PRO A 285 11.24 11.31 -3.40
C PRO A 285 10.95 10.03 -2.58
N PRO A 286 10.36 10.15 -1.37
CA PRO A 286 9.90 9.01 -0.57
C PRO A 286 8.75 8.28 -1.27
N MET A 287 8.58 6.97 -1.01
CA MET A 287 7.58 6.15 -1.71
C MET A 287 6.15 6.57 -1.32
N GLU A 288 5.31 6.77 -2.32
CA GLU A 288 3.88 7.06 -2.12
C GLU A 288 3.06 5.85 -2.56
N PHE A 289 2.08 5.48 -1.73
CA PHE A 289 1.23 4.32 -1.97
C PHE A 289 -0.19 4.77 -2.35
N PRO A 290 -0.51 4.88 -3.66
CA PRO A 290 -1.79 5.42 -4.11
C PRO A 290 -2.98 4.60 -3.62
N ALA A 291 -4.10 5.29 -3.40
CA ALA A 291 -5.38 4.62 -3.19
C ALA A 291 -5.84 3.87 -4.46
N PRO A 292 -6.67 2.81 -4.32
CA PRO A 292 -7.37 2.22 -5.46
C PRO A 292 -8.18 3.27 -6.23
N PHE A 293 -8.27 3.11 -7.55
CA PHE A 293 -9.12 3.97 -8.38
C PHE A 293 -10.54 4.08 -7.80
N GLY A 294 -11.11 5.28 -7.87
CA GLY A 294 -12.42 5.59 -7.31
C GLY A 294 -12.43 6.06 -5.85
N ARG A 295 -11.29 6.05 -5.16
CA ARG A 295 -11.10 6.75 -3.88
C ARG A 295 -9.88 7.68 -3.96
N GLU A 296 -10.05 8.93 -3.55
CA GLU A 296 -8.95 9.84 -3.25
C GLU A 296 -8.70 9.79 -1.73
N MET A 297 -7.43 9.83 -1.28
CA MET A 297 -7.16 9.93 0.16
C MET A 297 -7.52 11.34 0.65
N SER A 298 -8.42 11.39 1.63
CA SER A 298 -8.70 12.60 2.38
C SER A 298 -7.46 13.07 3.15
N LYS A 299 -7.39 14.37 3.44
CA LYS A 299 -6.31 14.98 4.24
C LYS A 299 -6.18 14.31 5.60
N GLU A 300 -7.30 13.84 6.13
CA GLU A 300 -7.42 13.14 7.41
C GLU A 300 -6.90 11.71 7.35
N GLU A 301 -7.13 10.96 6.27
CA GLU A 301 -6.52 9.64 6.07
C GLU A 301 -4.99 9.74 5.93
N SER A 302 -4.49 10.74 5.18
CA SER A 302 -3.05 11.01 5.07
C SER A 302 -2.44 11.40 6.41
N TYR A 303 -3.09 12.26 7.19
CA TYR A 303 -2.64 12.63 8.54
C TYR A 303 -2.56 11.43 9.49
N ILE A 304 -3.51 10.50 9.44
CA ILE A 304 -3.44 9.26 10.24
C ILE A 304 -2.32 8.34 9.77
N ALA A 305 -2.12 8.20 8.45
CA ALA A 305 -1.00 7.43 7.90
C ALA A 305 0.38 8.01 8.30
N GLU A 306 0.50 9.34 8.34
CA GLU A 306 1.70 10.01 8.89
C GLU A 306 1.91 9.77 10.38
N LEU A 307 0.83 9.68 11.17
CA LEU A 307 0.91 9.38 12.60
C LEU A 307 1.32 7.93 12.86
N ASP A 308 0.83 7.01 12.04
CA ASP A 308 1.16 5.58 12.01
C ASP A 308 2.63 5.35 11.68
N ALA A 309 3.15 5.97 10.61
CA ALA A 309 4.55 5.87 10.20
C ALA A 309 5.55 6.37 11.26
N LYS A 310 5.08 7.19 12.22
CA LYS A 310 5.91 7.78 13.30
C LYS A 310 5.80 6.99 14.61
N THR A 311 5.32 5.74 14.60
CA THR A 311 5.17 4.92 15.82
C THR A 311 5.24 3.41 15.60
N GLY A 312 5.55 2.66 16.67
CA GLY A 312 5.41 1.19 16.71
C GLY A 312 4.00 0.72 17.12
N ALA A 313 3.09 1.64 17.43
CA ALA A 313 1.66 1.35 17.46
C ALA A 313 1.11 1.21 16.03
N SER A 314 -0.16 0.84 15.88
CA SER A 314 -0.85 0.91 14.59
C SER A 314 -2.06 1.82 14.67
N LEU A 315 -2.21 2.68 13.66
CA LEU A 315 -3.27 3.68 13.50
C LEU A 315 -3.71 3.65 12.05
N LYS A 316 -4.93 3.18 11.77
CA LYS A 316 -5.42 3.03 10.39
C LYS A 316 -6.78 3.70 10.26
N LEU A 317 -6.95 4.55 9.25
CA LEU A 317 -8.24 5.17 8.92
C LEU A 317 -8.53 5.02 7.43
N THR A 318 -9.78 4.75 7.10
CA THR A 318 -10.33 4.77 5.74
C THR A 318 -11.75 5.32 5.81
N VAL A 319 -12.03 6.38 5.05
CA VAL A 319 -13.36 6.98 4.94
C VAL A 319 -14.09 6.26 3.81
N LEU A 320 -15.21 5.61 4.14
CA LEU A 320 -16.05 4.85 3.20
C LEU A 320 -17.21 5.70 2.68
N ASN A 321 -17.90 6.37 3.60
CA ASN A 321 -18.99 7.29 3.29
C ASN A 321 -18.92 8.47 4.28
N SER A 322 -18.37 9.60 3.85
CA SER A 322 -18.27 10.79 4.71
C SER A 322 -19.63 11.30 5.23
N LYS A 323 -20.74 10.99 4.54
CA LYS A 323 -22.11 11.31 4.95
C LYS A 323 -22.78 10.21 5.79
N GLY A 324 -22.10 9.07 5.99
CA GLY A 324 -22.54 7.97 6.82
C GLY A 324 -22.78 8.40 8.27
N ARG A 325 -23.74 7.74 8.93
CA ARG A 325 -24.15 8.09 10.30
C ARG A 325 -23.65 7.09 11.34
N ILE A 326 -23.04 5.98 10.94
CA ILE A 326 -22.43 5.01 11.84
C ILE A 326 -20.92 5.12 11.71
N TRP A 327 -20.23 5.46 12.81
CA TRP A 327 -18.78 5.64 12.85
C TRP A 327 -18.16 4.69 13.87
N THR A 328 -16.91 4.29 13.61
CA THR A 328 -16.17 3.33 14.42
C THR A 328 -14.83 3.91 14.90
N LEU A 329 -14.58 3.75 16.20
CA LEU A 329 -13.32 4.01 16.89
C LEU A 329 -12.96 2.75 17.68
N VAL A 330 -12.57 1.71 16.95
CA VAL A 330 -12.36 0.36 17.48
C VAL A 330 -10.86 0.11 17.64
N ALA A 331 -10.45 -0.50 18.75
CA ALA A 331 -9.04 -0.87 18.94
C ALA A 331 -8.74 -2.34 18.66
N GLY A 332 -7.75 -2.60 17.81
CA GLY A 332 -7.33 -3.90 17.32
C GLY A 332 -7.96 -4.27 15.98
N GLY A 333 -7.14 -4.44 14.94
CA GLY A 333 -7.58 -4.76 13.57
C GLY A 333 -8.52 -5.97 13.45
N GLY A 334 -8.28 -7.06 14.20
CA GLY A 334 -9.22 -8.19 14.21
C GLY A 334 -10.59 -7.84 14.78
N ALA A 335 -10.67 -6.87 15.71
CA ALA A 335 -11.93 -6.38 16.23
C ALA A 335 -12.60 -5.36 15.31
N SER A 336 -11.87 -4.48 14.63
CA SER A 336 -12.47 -3.51 13.68
C SER A 336 -13.18 -4.21 12.53
N VAL A 337 -12.64 -5.32 12.03
CA VAL A 337 -13.32 -6.20 11.06
C VAL A 337 -14.64 -6.69 11.65
N VAL A 338 -14.64 -7.37 12.80
CA VAL A 338 -15.87 -7.89 13.43
C VAL A 338 -16.94 -6.81 13.69
N TYR A 339 -16.54 -5.57 13.99
CA TYR A 339 -17.48 -4.44 14.09
C TYR A 339 -18.10 -4.08 12.72
N ALA A 340 -17.28 -3.95 11.68
CA ALA A 340 -17.76 -3.65 10.32
C ALA A 340 -18.67 -4.77 9.79
N ASP A 341 -18.28 -6.03 9.95
CA ASP A 341 -19.02 -7.22 9.54
C ASP A 341 -20.42 -7.26 10.16
N ALA A 342 -20.53 -6.96 11.45
CA ALA A 342 -21.80 -6.94 12.16
C ALA A 342 -22.70 -5.75 11.77
N ILE A 343 -22.11 -4.59 11.43
CA ILE A 343 -22.85 -3.43 10.90
C ILE A 343 -23.38 -3.73 9.49
N ALA A 344 -22.56 -4.34 8.63
CA ALA A 344 -22.96 -4.79 7.29
C ALA A 344 -24.02 -5.89 7.35
N SER A 345 -23.83 -6.92 8.19
CA SER A 345 -24.78 -8.03 8.38
C SER A 345 -26.13 -7.60 8.95
N ALA A 346 -26.18 -6.47 9.66
CA ALA A 346 -27.42 -5.87 10.13
C ALA A 346 -28.11 -4.99 9.06
N GLY A 347 -27.56 -4.88 7.85
CA GLY A 347 -28.13 -4.11 6.74
C GLY A 347 -27.74 -2.63 6.69
N TYR A 348 -26.66 -2.23 7.37
CA TYR A 348 -26.24 -0.82 7.48
C TYR A 348 -24.87 -0.53 6.83
N SER A 349 -24.46 -1.32 5.83
CA SER A 349 -23.25 -1.06 5.01
C SER A 349 -23.19 0.38 4.51
N ASP A 350 -24.30 0.89 3.98
CA ASP A 350 -24.35 2.18 3.31
C ASP A 350 -24.36 3.35 4.31
N GLU A 351 -24.71 3.09 5.57
CA GLU A 351 -24.62 4.06 6.67
C GLU A 351 -23.26 4.02 7.41
N LEU A 352 -22.39 3.03 7.15
CA LEU A 352 -21.05 2.93 7.72
C LEU A 352 -20.10 3.95 7.09
N ALA A 353 -19.62 4.87 7.92
CA ALA A 353 -18.88 6.03 7.44
C ALA A 353 -17.37 5.79 7.32
N ASN A 354 -16.79 4.99 8.21
CA ASN A 354 -15.36 4.72 8.24
C ASN A 354 -15.05 3.27 8.65
N TYR A 355 -13.96 2.76 8.08
CA TYR A 355 -13.25 1.59 8.58
C TYR A 355 -11.91 2.06 9.15
N GLY A 356 -11.50 1.53 10.30
CA GLY A 356 -10.24 1.94 10.92
C GLY A 356 -10.03 1.31 12.28
N GLU A 357 -8.79 1.40 12.77
CA GLU A 357 -8.41 0.84 14.05
C GLU A 357 -7.24 1.58 14.71
N TYR A 358 -7.09 1.37 16.02
CA TYR A 358 -5.88 1.73 16.77
C TYR A 358 -5.41 0.54 17.62
N SER A 359 -4.14 0.14 17.50
CA SER A 359 -3.57 -1.01 18.21
C SER A 359 -2.07 -0.88 18.46
N GLY A 360 -1.41 -1.92 18.97
CA GLY A 360 0.02 -1.84 19.32
C GLY A 360 0.32 -0.94 20.53
N ALA A 361 -0.66 -0.72 21.41
CA ALA A 361 -0.55 0.14 22.60
C ALA A 361 -0.12 1.61 22.32
N PRO A 362 -0.94 2.37 21.58
CA PRO A 362 -0.66 3.78 21.33
C PRO A 362 -0.72 4.60 22.62
N THR A 363 0.04 5.70 22.64
CA THR A 363 0.05 6.67 23.74
C THR A 363 -1.29 7.41 23.85
N GLU A 364 -1.50 8.08 25.00
CA GLU A 364 -2.63 9.00 25.18
C GLU A 364 -2.71 10.04 24.06
N THR A 365 -1.58 10.66 23.71
CA THR A 365 -1.52 11.73 22.69
C THR A 365 -1.84 11.23 21.29
N GLN A 366 -1.35 10.04 20.90
CA GLN A 366 -1.71 9.42 19.62
C GLN A 366 -3.19 9.05 19.58
N THR A 367 -3.71 8.46 20.66
CA THR A 367 -5.14 8.10 20.75
C THR A 367 -6.02 9.34 20.70
N TYR A 368 -5.59 10.45 21.32
CA TYR A 368 -6.26 11.75 21.23
C TYR A 368 -6.31 12.27 19.80
N TYR A 369 -5.19 12.33 19.08
CA TYR A 369 -5.18 12.84 17.71
C TYR A 369 -6.01 11.96 16.76
N TYR A 370 -5.90 10.64 16.89
CA TYR A 370 -6.75 9.70 16.15
C TYR A 370 -8.25 9.92 16.44
N ALA A 371 -8.63 10.00 17.71
CA ALA A 371 -10.03 10.23 18.11
C ALA A 371 -10.55 11.59 17.65
N ARG A 372 -9.75 12.66 17.79
CA ARG A 372 -10.04 14.00 17.31
C ARG A 372 -10.34 14.03 15.82
N THR A 373 -9.52 13.37 15.00
CA THR A 373 -9.74 13.28 13.55
C THR A 373 -11.04 12.55 13.21
N VAL A 374 -11.35 11.43 13.88
CA VAL A 374 -12.61 10.69 13.66
C VAL A 374 -13.84 11.50 14.10
N LEU A 375 -13.77 12.20 15.23
CA LEU A 375 -14.86 13.05 15.71
C LEU A 375 -15.10 14.26 14.79
N ASP A 376 -14.03 14.94 14.35
CA ASP A 376 -14.13 16.06 13.41
C ASP A 376 -14.79 15.64 12.09
N LEU A 377 -14.32 14.54 11.48
CA LEU A 377 -14.91 13.96 10.27
C LEU A 377 -16.41 13.61 10.45
N MET A 378 -16.78 12.99 11.57
CA MET A 378 -18.19 12.71 11.90
C MET A 378 -19.04 13.98 11.89
N LEU A 379 -18.51 15.09 12.39
CA LEU A 379 -19.28 16.30 12.68
C LEU A 379 -19.31 17.29 11.52
N ARG A 380 -18.39 17.20 10.55
CA ARG A 380 -18.49 17.94 9.28
C ARG A 380 -19.72 17.59 8.45
N ALA A 381 -20.16 16.32 8.48
CA ALA A 381 -21.30 15.89 7.69
C ALA A 381 -22.64 16.38 8.28
N PRO A 382 -23.65 16.71 7.45
CA PRO A 382 -24.93 17.28 7.90
C PRO A 382 -25.59 16.54 9.07
N ILE A 383 -26.36 17.28 9.87
CA ILE A 383 -27.15 16.71 10.96
C ILE A 383 -28.18 15.74 10.36
N SER A 384 -28.11 14.48 10.80
CA SER A 384 -29.08 13.47 10.38
C SER A 384 -30.34 13.56 11.25
N PRO A 385 -31.57 13.50 10.68
CA PRO A 385 -32.79 13.39 11.45
C PRO A 385 -32.81 12.16 12.38
N LYS A 386 -32.11 11.08 12.00
CA LYS A 386 -31.93 9.84 12.79
C LYS A 386 -30.80 9.93 13.84
N GLY A 387 -30.18 11.10 14.03
CA GLY A 387 -28.92 11.25 14.77
C GLY A 387 -27.76 10.45 14.15
N LYS A 388 -26.64 10.35 14.86
CA LYS A 388 -25.48 9.51 14.46
C LYS A 388 -25.11 8.54 15.58
N VAL A 389 -24.31 7.52 15.27
CA VAL A 389 -23.85 6.48 16.20
C VAL A 389 -22.33 6.41 16.17
N LEU A 390 -21.68 6.40 17.34
CA LEU A 390 -20.25 6.22 17.50
C LEU A 390 -19.95 4.96 18.32
N PHE A 391 -19.24 4.01 17.74
CA PHE A 391 -18.76 2.81 18.44
C PHE A 391 -17.33 2.99 18.95
N ILE A 392 -17.13 3.05 20.28
CA ILE A 392 -15.82 3.11 20.93
C ILE A 392 -15.49 1.72 21.48
N GLY A 393 -14.79 0.91 20.69
CA GLY A 393 -14.95 -0.54 20.76
C GLY A 393 -13.70 -1.41 20.87
N GLY A 394 -13.95 -2.71 20.94
CA GLY A 394 -13.02 -3.75 20.49
C GLY A 394 -12.83 -4.94 21.44
N GLY A 395 -11.81 -5.74 21.12
CA GLY A 395 -11.46 -6.96 21.84
C GLY A 395 -10.94 -6.72 23.26
N ILE A 396 -10.71 -7.82 23.99
CA ILE A 396 -9.98 -7.79 25.25
C ILE A 396 -8.50 -7.57 24.90
N ALA A 397 -7.93 -6.42 25.24
CA ALA A 397 -6.53 -6.14 24.93
C ALA A 397 -5.57 -6.96 25.80
N ASN A 398 -4.49 -7.48 25.21
CA ASN A 398 -3.47 -8.21 25.95
C ASN A 398 -2.52 -7.26 26.72
N PHE A 399 -2.05 -6.19 26.08
CA PHE A 399 -1.02 -5.29 26.62
C PHE A 399 -1.34 -3.78 26.51
N THR A 400 -2.31 -3.37 25.69
CA THR A 400 -2.73 -1.96 25.61
C THR A 400 -3.36 -1.47 26.91
N ASN A 401 -2.79 -0.42 27.50
CA ASN A 401 -3.31 0.24 28.69
C ASN A 401 -4.61 1.01 28.35
N VAL A 402 -5.75 0.42 28.69
CA VAL A 402 -7.08 0.97 28.37
C VAL A 402 -7.27 2.34 29.02
N ALA A 403 -6.86 2.52 30.28
CA ALA A 403 -6.97 3.81 30.95
C ALA A 403 -6.19 4.93 30.24
N SER A 404 -4.98 4.65 29.74
CA SER A 404 -4.19 5.62 28.98
C SER A 404 -4.82 5.98 27.63
N THR A 405 -5.26 4.97 26.85
CA THR A 405 -5.95 5.24 25.58
C THR A 405 -7.26 6.00 25.79
N PHE A 406 -8.04 5.65 26.82
CA PHE A 406 -9.31 6.32 27.12
C PHE A 406 -9.12 7.75 27.62
N LYS A 407 -8.01 8.11 28.29
CA LYS A 407 -7.69 9.53 28.56
C LYS A 407 -7.60 10.35 27.26
N GLY A 408 -7.00 9.80 26.21
CA GLY A 408 -6.91 10.44 24.89
C GLY A 408 -8.29 10.62 24.24
N VAL A 409 -9.12 9.59 24.27
CA VAL A 409 -10.51 9.63 23.78
C VAL A 409 -11.36 10.65 24.58
N ILE A 410 -11.27 10.63 25.92
CA ILE A 410 -11.96 11.57 26.82
C ILE A 410 -11.56 13.02 26.51
N ARG A 411 -10.28 13.27 26.25
CA ARG A 411 -9.77 14.60 25.91
C ARG A 411 -10.35 15.11 24.59
N ALA A 412 -10.52 14.23 23.59
CA ALA A 412 -11.20 14.58 22.34
C ALA A 412 -12.72 14.76 22.53
N LEU A 413 -13.39 13.89 23.29
CA LEU A 413 -14.83 14.03 23.59
C LEU A 413 -15.17 15.37 24.26
N ARG A 414 -14.28 15.90 25.12
CA ARG A 414 -14.43 17.23 25.73
C ARG A 414 -14.36 18.38 24.72
N GLU A 415 -13.54 18.27 23.67
CA GLU A 415 -13.43 19.28 22.59
C GLU A 415 -14.73 19.36 21.77
N PHE A 416 -15.35 18.21 21.47
CA PHE A 416 -16.50 18.14 20.55
C PHE A 416 -17.89 18.00 21.23
N ALA A 417 -17.96 18.00 22.57
CA ALA A 417 -19.20 17.70 23.30
C ALA A 417 -20.45 18.52 22.90
N PRO A 418 -20.37 19.84 22.65
CA PRO A 418 -21.53 20.62 22.22
C PRO A 418 -22.07 20.14 20.87
N THR A 419 -21.18 19.96 19.89
CA THR A 419 -21.53 19.54 18.53
C THR A 419 -21.97 18.07 18.46
N LEU A 420 -21.41 17.20 19.31
CA LEU A 420 -21.90 15.83 19.52
C LEU A 420 -23.36 15.81 20.01
N THR A 421 -23.72 16.74 20.90
CA THR A 421 -25.09 16.88 21.41
C THR A 421 -26.03 17.41 20.33
N GLU A 422 -25.62 18.44 19.59
CA GLU A 422 -26.36 19.00 18.45
C GLU A 422 -26.64 17.97 17.34
N HIS A 423 -25.64 17.16 16.99
CA HIS A 423 -25.76 16.08 16.00
C HIS A 423 -26.50 14.84 16.52
N LYS A 424 -26.98 14.87 17.78
CA LYS A 424 -27.69 13.77 18.46
C LYS A 424 -26.91 12.45 18.40
N VAL A 425 -25.61 12.52 18.69
CA VAL A 425 -24.71 11.36 18.62
C VAL A 425 -24.95 10.42 19.80
N GLN A 426 -25.19 9.15 19.51
CA GLN A 426 -25.28 8.06 20.49
C GLN A 426 -23.94 7.34 20.56
N ILE A 427 -23.32 7.28 21.74
CA ILE A 427 -21.96 6.75 21.93
C ILE A 427 -22.04 5.40 22.66
N TRP A 428 -21.48 4.36 22.04
CA TRP A 428 -21.53 2.99 22.52
C TRP A 428 -20.12 2.48 22.81
N VAL A 429 -19.78 2.39 24.09
CA VAL A 429 -18.45 2.03 24.57
C VAL A 429 -18.43 0.58 25.05
N ARG A 430 -17.53 -0.24 24.50
CA ARG A 430 -17.24 -1.58 25.01
C ARG A 430 -15.75 -1.86 24.95
N ARG A 431 -15.10 -2.03 26.10
CA ARG A 431 -13.66 -2.28 26.16
C ARG A 431 -13.21 -3.11 27.37
N ALA A 432 -12.16 -3.88 27.18
CA ALA A 432 -11.49 -4.66 28.22
C ALA A 432 -9.97 -4.77 27.94
N GLY A 433 -9.18 -5.15 28.95
CA GLY A 433 -7.71 -5.24 28.89
C GLY A 433 -7.04 -4.57 30.11
N PRO A 434 -5.71 -4.38 30.10
CA PRO A 434 -4.99 -3.71 31.20
C PRO A 434 -5.63 -2.37 31.62
N ASN A 435 -5.90 -2.22 32.92
CA ASN A 435 -6.52 -1.04 33.55
C ASN A 435 -7.90 -0.63 33.00
N PHE A 436 -8.67 -1.57 32.43
CA PHE A 436 -9.96 -1.23 31.83
C PHE A 436 -10.98 -0.67 32.82
N GLN A 437 -10.97 -1.11 34.09
CA GLN A 437 -11.91 -0.62 35.09
C GLN A 437 -11.75 0.88 35.35
N GLU A 438 -10.52 1.39 35.40
CA GLU A 438 -10.24 2.83 35.50
C GLU A 438 -10.70 3.56 34.22
N GLY A 439 -10.36 3.02 33.04
CA GLY A 439 -10.79 3.59 31.76
C GLY A 439 -12.31 3.71 31.64
N LEU A 440 -13.05 2.63 31.90
CA LEU A 440 -14.52 2.60 31.86
C LEU A 440 -15.14 3.53 32.90
N LYS A 441 -14.59 3.59 34.12
CA LYS A 441 -15.04 4.55 35.15
C LYS A 441 -14.89 6.00 34.66
N ASN A 442 -13.73 6.34 34.12
CA ASN A 442 -13.42 7.70 33.70
C ASN A 442 -14.23 8.14 32.47
N ILE A 443 -14.44 7.25 31.48
CA ILE A 443 -15.25 7.60 30.30
C ILE A 443 -16.74 7.68 30.63
N LYS A 444 -17.24 6.84 31.54
CA LYS A 444 -18.61 6.96 32.04
C LYS A 444 -18.82 8.29 32.77
N ALA A 445 -17.90 8.64 33.67
CA ALA A 445 -17.96 9.91 34.40
C ALA A 445 -17.96 11.12 33.45
N VAL A 446 -17.17 11.12 32.36
CA VAL A 446 -17.20 12.23 31.40
C VAL A 446 -18.48 12.25 30.56
N GLY A 447 -19.09 11.09 30.26
CA GLY A 447 -20.40 11.01 29.61
C GLY A 447 -21.50 11.68 30.45
N GLU A 448 -21.50 11.41 31.75
CA GLU A 448 -22.42 12.03 32.72
C GLU A 448 -22.15 13.54 32.89
N GLU A 449 -20.89 13.94 33.05
CA GLU A 449 -20.45 15.34 33.20
C GLU A 449 -20.85 16.21 31.99
N LEU A 450 -20.59 15.71 30.78
CA LEU A 450 -20.88 16.41 29.52
C LEU A 450 -22.31 16.19 29.01
N LYS A 451 -23.12 15.40 29.72
CA LYS A 451 -24.51 15.02 29.35
C LYS A 451 -24.61 14.37 27.97
N LEU A 452 -23.58 13.62 27.57
CA LEU A 452 -23.56 12.88 26.30
C LEU A 452 -24.45 11.64 26.40
N ASN A 453 -25.13 11.29 25.32
CA ASN A 453 -25.89 10.04 25.24
C ASN A 453 -24.92 8.86 25.08
N MET A 454 -24.40 8.34 26.20
CA MET A 454 -23.32 7.38 26.24
C MET A 454 -23.66 6.14 27.07
N HIS A 455 -23.43 4.96 26.48
CA HIS A 455 -23.63 3.66 27.10
C HIS A 455 -22.29 2.94 27.23
N VAL A 456 -21.94 2.47 28.43
CA VAL A 456 -20.59 1.98 28.75
C VAL A 456 -20.63 0.56 29.31
N TYR A 457 -19.91 -0.35 28.67
CA TYR A 457 -19.91 -1.80 28.95
C TYR A 457 -18.51 -2.39 29.07
N GLY A 458 -18.39 -3.44 29.89
CA GLY A 458 -17.15 -4.17 30.14
C GLY A 458 -17.01 -5.48 29.34
N PRO A 459 -16.14 -6.40 29.80
CA PRO A 459 -15.96 -7.72 29.18
C PRO A 459 -17.18 -8.63 29.35
N ASP A 460 -18.02 -8.36 30.35
CA ASP A 460 -19.28 -9.04 30.68
C ASP A 460 -20.32 -8.93 29.55
N MET A 461 -20.23 -7.89 28.72
CA MET A 461 -21.06 -7.77 27.51
C MET A 461 -20.32 -8.32 26.28
N HIS A 462 -20.98 -9.26 25.60
CA HIS A 462 -20.53 -9.82 24.32
C HIS A 462 -20.70 -8.81 23.17
N LEU A 463 -19.82 -8.91 22.17
CA LEU A 463 -19.73 -7.95 21.06
C LEU A 463 -20.93 -8.01 20.09
N ALA A 464 -21.31 -9.22 19.67
CA ALA A 464 -22.37 -9.43 18.69
C ALA A 464 -23.77 -9.03 19.22
N PRO A 465 -24.17 -9.36 20.47
CA PRO A 465 -25.46 -8.89 21.02
C PRO A 465 -25.59 -7.38 21.16
N ILE A 466 -24.48 -6.64 21.33
CA ILE A 466 -24.52 -5.17 21.23
C ILE A 466 -24.94 -4.81 19.82
N LEU A 467 -24.13 -5.16 18.82
CA LEU A 467 -24.32 -4.65 17.46
C LEU A 467 -25.67 -5.07 16.87
N GLN A 468 -26.09 -6.33 17.06
CA GLN A 468 -27.35 -6.81 16.52
C GLN A 468 -28.58 -6.18 17.20
N ASN A 469 -28.68 -6.24 18.54
CA ASN A 469 -29.84 -5.65 19.23
C ASN A 469 -29.86 -4.13 19.11
N LEU A 470 -28.69 -3.47 19.16
CA LEU A 470 -28.59 -2.03 19.09
C LEU A 470 -29.04 -1.49 17.74
N LEU A 471 -28.56 -2.08 16.64
CA LEU A 471 -28.92 -1.64 15.29
C LEU A 471 -30.43 -1.85 15.08
N LEU A 472 -31.00 -2.97 15.57
CA LEU A 472 -32.44 -3.22 15.58
C LEU A 472 -33.22 -2.18 16.44
N THR A 473 -32.76 -1.81 17.64
CA THR A 473 -33.53 -0.92 18.54
C THR A 473 -33.33 0.57 18.31
N THR A 474 -32.16 1.01 17.84
CA THR A 474 -31.86 2.45 17.67
C THR A 474 -32.03 2.95 16.24
N LEU A 475 -32.07 2.05 15.25
CA LEU A 475 -32.19 2.42 13.83
C LEU A 475 -33.53 2.03 13.20
N SER A 476 -34.41 1.35 13.95
CA SER A 476 -35.83 1.27 13.63
C SER A 476 -36.49 2.65 13.66
N PRO A 477 -37.43 2.97 12.75
CA PRO A 477 -38.22 4.18 12.88
C PRO A 477 -39.02 4.13 14.19
N LEU A 478 -38.92 5.17 15.01
CA LEU A 478 -39.73 5.31 16.22
C LEU A 478 -41.22 5.17 15.85
N PRO A 479 -41.99 4.27 16.49
CA PRO A 479 -43.43 4.27 16.31
C PRO A 479 -43.97 5.65 16.74
N SER A 480 -44.81 6.25 15.89
CA SER A 480 -45.50 7.49 16.24
C SER A 480 -46.25 7.31 17.56
N ASN A 481 -46.20 8.31 18.44
CA ASN A 481 -46.79 8.30 19.78
C ASN A 481 -48.16 7.59 19.81
N PRO A 482 -48.45 6.77 20.84
CA PRO A 482 -49.76 6.15 20.97
C PRO A 482 -50.83 7.24 21.08
N THR A 483 -51.67 7.35 20.05
CA THR A 483 -52.81 8.25 20.03
C THR A 483 -53.73 7.89 21.18
N THR A 484 -54.07 8.86 22.03
CA THR A 484 -54.91 8.67 23.21
C THR A 484 -56.25 8.01 22.82
N PRO A 485 -56.59 6.81 23.32
CA PRO A 485 -57.85 6.18 22.99
C PRO A 485 -59.00 6.92 23.68
N THR A 486 -59.95 7.42 22.90
CA THR A 486 -61.21 7.98 23.40
C THR A 486 -62.10 6.86 23.98
N PRO A 487 -62.72 7.04 25.15
CA PRO A 487 -63.53 5.98 25.75
C PRO A 487 -64.90 5.86 25.07
N THR A 488 -65.32 4.62 24.79
CA THR A 488 -66.70 4.24 24.44
C THR A 488 -67.10 2.99 25.24
N PRO A 489 -68.40 2.75 25.50
CA PRO A 489 -68.84 2.08 26.73
C PRO A 489 -68.78 0.55 26.71
N THR A 490 -68.77 0.00 27.93
CA THR A 490 -68.64 -1.42 28.26
C THR A 490 -69.87 -2.27 27.98
N SER A 491 -69.63 -3.56 27.69
CA SER A 491 -70.51 -4.68 28.03
C SER A 491 -69.66 -5.94 28.28
N PRO A 492 -70.11 -6.90 29.09
CA PRO A 492 -69.20 -7.67 29.95
C PRO A 492 -68.62 -8.94 29.31
N THR A 493 -67.45 -9.36 29.78
CA THR A 493 -66.92 -10.71 29.53
C THR A 493 -66.30 -11.26 30.82
N THR A 494 -66.56 -12.54 31.07
CA THR A 494 -66.32 -13.25 32.33
C THR A 494 -64.85 -13.60 32.58
N ILE A 495 -64.44 -13.54 33.86
CA ILE A 495 -63.10 -13.92 34.32
C ILE A 495 -63.13 -15.38 34.84
N PRO A 496 -62.27 -16.30 34.36
CA PRO A 496 -62.07 -17.60 34.98
C PRO A 496 -61.14 -17.51 36.22
N PRO A 497 -61.34 -18.32 37.27
CA PRO A 497 -60.58 -18.24 38.51
C PRO A 497 -59.15 -18.83 38.39
N PRO A 498 -58.20 -18.41 39.25
CA PRO A 498 -56.84 -18.95 39.26
C PRO A 498 -56.77 -20.36 39.87
N PRO A 499 -55.78 -21.19 39.47
CA PRO A 499 -55.59 -22.52 40.03
C PRO A 499 -55.00 -22.49 41.47
N PRO A 500 -55.26 -23.52 42.30
CA PRO A 500 -54.79 -23.58 43.69
C PRO A 500 -53.29 -23.93 43.80
N PRO A 501 -52.63 -23.56 44.91
CA PRO A 501 -51.21 -23.88 45.15
C PRO A 501 -51.02 -25.36 45.48
N THR A 502 -49.92 -25.95 45.02
CA THR A 502 -49.48 -27.32 45.38
C THR A 502 -48.31 -27.28 46.38
N PRO A 503 -48.14 -28.32 47.23
CA PRO A 503 -47.25 -28.25 48.39
C PRO A 503 -45.79 -28.63 48.05
N HIS A 504 -44.86 -28.15 48.87
CA HIS A 504 -43.45 -28.54 48.80
C HIS A 504 -43.22 -30.04 49.04
N ALA A 505 -42.28 -30.62 48.29
CA ALA A 505 -41.67 -31.91 48.56
C ALA A 505 -40.13 -31.76 48.60
N PRO A 506 -39.40 -32.58 49.39
CA PRO A 506 -38.01 -32.31 49.76
C PRO A 506 -36.96 -32.75 48.72
N THR A 507 -35.76 -32.20 48.86
CA THR A 507 -34.56 -32.45 48.04
C THR A 507 -34.01 -33.88 48.20
N PRO A 508 -33.70 -34.60 47.10
CA PRO A 508 -32.90 -35.82 47.12
C PRO A 508 -31.38 -35.53 47.02
N PRO A 509 -30.51 -36.46 47.47
CA PRO A 509 -29.06 -36.22 47.60
C PRO A 509 -28.24 -36.46 46.31
N LEU A 510 -26.99 -36.01 46.35
CA LEU A 510 -25.98 -36.13 45.29
C LEU A 510 -25.62 -37.59 44.93
N ALA A 511 -25.39 -37.82 43.63
CA ALA A 511 -24.87 -39.07 43.05
C ALA A 511 -23.65 -38.77 42.13
N PRO A 512 -22.80 -39.78 41.82
CA PRO A 512 -21.38 -39.55 41.50
C PRO A 512 -21.06 -39.25 40.02
N ARG A 513 -19.80 -38.86 39.78
CA ARG A 513 -19.20 -38.56 38.45
C ARG A 513 -19.43 -39.70 37.45
N SER A 514 -19.86 -39.34 36.24
CA SER A 514 -19.92 -40.22 35.06
C SER A 514 -19.06 -39.71 33.90
N ILE A 515 -18.74 -40.64 33.00
CA ILE A 515 -17.74 -40.56 31.90
C ILE A 515 -18.18 -39.61 30.77
N PRO A 516 -17.27 -39.03 29.96
CA PRO A 516 -17.62 -38.01 28.96
C PRO A 516 -18.50 -38.54 27.83
N VAL A 517 -19.52 -37.75 27.47
CA VAL A 517 -20.33 -37.96 26.25
C VAL A 517 -19.57 -37.37 25.04
N PRO A 518 -19.59 -38.00 23.85
CA PRO A 518 -18.92 -37.46 22.66
C PRO A 518 -19.49 -36.08 22.28
N ILE A 519 -18.58 -35.13 22.02
CA ILE A 519 -18.94 -33.80 21.51
C ILE A 519 -19.40 -33.96 20.05
N PRO A 520 -20.55 -33.40 19.63
CA PRO A 520 -20.95 -33.38 18.22
C PRO A 520 -19.90 -32.68 17.35
N ALA A 521 -19.69 -33.18 16.13
CA ALA A 521 -18.73 -32.60 15.21
C ALA A 521 -19.02 -31.10 14.94
N PRO A 522 -17.99 -30.26 14.72
CA PRO A 522 -18.20 -28.84 14.44
C PRO A 522 -19.04 -28.66 13.17
N VAL A 523 -20.12 -27.88 13.26
CA VAL A 523 -20.78 -27.32 12.07
C VAL A 523 -19.79 -26.41 11.35
N PRO A 524 -19.62 -26.54 10.02
CA PRO A 524 -18.60 -25.78 9.30
C PRO A 524 -18.93 -24.28 9.25
N PHE A 525 -17.97 -23.46 9.68
CA PHE A 525 -17.97 -22.01 9.47
C PHE A 525 -17.62 -21.69 8.01
N THR A 526 -18.60 -21.78 7.10
CA THR A 526 -18.35 -21.62 5.64
C THR A 526 -19.35 -20.71 4.92
N THR A 527 -19.89 -19.68 5.59
CA THR A 527 -20.79 -18.70 4.93
C THR A 527 -20.69 -17.28 5.51
N ILE A 528 -20.29 -17.11 6.77
CA ILE A 528 -20.38 -15.81 7.47
C ILE A 528 -19.19 -14.87 7.15
N THR A 529 -18.02 -15.41 6.83
CA THR A 529 -16.81 -14.63 6.51
C THR A 529 -16.80 -14.05 5.09
N GLN A 530 -17.59 -14.61 4.17
CA GLN A 530 -17.52 -14.23 2.76
C GLN A 530 -18.13 -12.85 2.49
N THR A 531 -19.26 -12.49 3.11
CA THR A 531 -19.94 -11.21 2.85
C THR A 531 -19.11 -9.99 3.28
N ALA A 532 -18.32 -10.12 4.35
CA ALA A 532 -17.35 -9.10 4.76
C ALA A 532 -16.18 -8.98 3.76
N TYR A 533 -15.67 -10.13 3.33
CA TYR A 533 -14.64 -10.23 2.29
C TYR A 533 -15.14 -9.61 0.98
N ASP A 534 -16.39 -9.84 0.62
CA ASP A 534 -17.03 -9.32 -0.60
C ASP A 534 -17.35 -7.82 -0.51
N VAL A 535 -17.57 -7.22 0.67
CA VAL A 535 -17.73 -5.75 0.81
C VAL A 535 -16.38 -5.03 0.81
N ILE A 536 -15.35 -5.64 1.42
CA ILE A 536 -13.98 -5.11 1.37
C ILE A 536 -13.43 -5.24 -0.06
N ASN A 537 -13.68 -6.38 -0.73
CA ASN A 537 -13.17 -6.67 -2.06
C ASN A 537 -14.15 -6.34 -3.22
N SER A 538 -15.40 -5.92 -2.99
CA SER A 538 -16.21 -5.27 -4.04
C SER A 538 -15.59 -3.94 -4.48
N THR A 539 -14.68 -3.40 -3.67
CA THR A 539 -13.81 -2.25 -3.98
C THR A 539 -12.43 -2.68 -4.46
N THR A 540 -12.13 -3.99 -4.54
CA THR A 540 -10.83 -4.56 -4.97
C THR A 540 -10.99 -6.04 -5.38
N TYR A 541 -11.60 -6.33 -6.54
CA TYR A 541 -11.56 -7.68 -7.12
C TYR A 541 -11.25 -7.69 -8.61
N ALA A 542 -10.06 -8.20 -8.92
CA ALA A 542 -9.76 -8.91 -10.16
C ALA A 542 -8.59 -9.88 -9.92
N LEU A 543 -8.85 -11.00 -9.22
CA LEU A 543 -8.01 -12.20 -9.27
C LEU A 543 -8.87 -13.46 -9.14
N THR A 544 -8.50 -14.47 -9.90
CA THR A 544 -9.17 -15.77 -10.04
C THR A 544 -8.79 -16.73 -8.92
N SER A 545 -9.80 -17.40 -8.35
CA SER A 545 -9.76 -18.69 -7.64
C SER A 545 -8.43 -19.17 -7.02
N ILE A 546 -8.25 -18.93 -5.71
CA ILE A 546 -7.38 -19.77 -4.86
C ILE A 546 -8.24 -20.34 -3.71
N ASN A 547 -8.37 -21.67 -3.68
CA ASN A 547 -9.07 -22.38 -2.62
C ASN A 547 -8.11 -22.64 -1.44
N PRO A 548 -8.40 -22.18 -0.20
CA PRO A 548 -7.61 -22.58 0.96
C PRO A 548 -7.96 -24.01 1.40
N ILE A 549 -7.15 -24.99 1.01
CA ILE A 549 -7.26 -26.37 1.50
C ILE A 549 -6.74 -26.41 2.95
N TYR A 550 -7.65 -26.38 3.92
CA TYR A 550 -7.33 -26.66 5.32
C TYR A 550 -7.16 -28.17 5.54
N GLY A 551 -5.98 -28.69 5.21
CA GLY A 551 -5.56 -30.04 5.57
C GLY A 551 -5.17 -30.13 7.05
N SER A 552 -5.96 -30.84 7.85
CA SER A 552 -5.68 -31.08 9.26
C SER A 552 -4.74 -32.27 9.46
N TYR A 553 -3.54 -32.01 10.01
CA TYR A 553 -2.62 -33.05 10.46
C TYR A 553 -2.20 -32.83 11.91
N ASN A 554 -2.46 -33.84 12.74
CA ASN A 554 -1.96 -33.90 14.12
C ASN A 554 -0.44 -34.18 14.11
N LEU A 555 0.32 -33.41 14.88
CA LEU A 555 1.66 -33.80 15.32
C LEU A 555 1.78 -33.63 16.85
N PRO A 556 2.53 -34.50 17.54
CA PRO A 556 2.41 -34.68 18.97
C PRO A 556 3.16 -33.64 19.80
N TYR A 557 2.65 -33.45 21.01
CA TYR A 557 3.22 -32.64 22.09
C TYR A 557 4.60 -33.18 22.51
N ILE A 558 5.65 -32.36 22.40
CA ILE A 558 6.96 -32.62 23.04
C ILE A 558 7.23 -31.52 24.07
N GLN A 559 7.65 -31.95 25.26
CA GLN A 559 7.85 -31.14 26.45
C GLN A 559 9.35 -31.03 26.77
N HIS A 560 9.75 -30.02 27.57
CA HIS A 560 11.12 -29.68 28.03
C HIS A 560 11.98 -28.93 26.99
N SER A 561 12.88 -27.99 27.36
CA SER A 561 13.27 -27.47 28.68
C SER A 561 13.86 -26.05 28.62
N SER A 562 13.90 -25.39 29.77
CA SER A 562 14.48 -24.06 30.04
C SER A 562 16.01 -23.95 29.90
N ILE A 563 16.48 -22.81 29.37
CA ILE A 563 17.74 -22.04 29.58
C ILE A 563 17.55 -20.76 28.71
N GLY A 564 18.00 -19.54 29.02
CA GLY A 564 18.66 -18.96 30.19
C GLY A 564 18.74 -17.42 30.00
N THR A 565 18.86 -16.65 31.08
CA THR A 565 18.83 -15.17 31.06
C THR A 565 20.08 -14.53 30.44
N ALA A 566 19.91 -13.47 29.66
CA ALA A 566 20.99 -12.55 29.27
C ALA A 566 20.63 -11.10 29.66
N THR A 567 21.60 -10.40 30.26
CA THR A 567 21.41 -9.12 30.95
C THR A 567 21.57 -7.91 30.01
N ALA A 568 20.70 -6.92 30.14
CA ALA A 568 20.85 -5.63 29.45
C ALA A 568 21.90 -4.74 30.15
N ILE A 569 22.80 -4.14 29.36
CA ILE A 569 23.69 -3.06 29.82
C ILE A 569 23.31 -1.81 29.01
N GLY A 570 22.95 -0.73 29.73
CA GLY A 570 22.54 0.53 29.11
C GLY A 570 23.72 1.40 28.69
N MET A 571 23.50 2.22 27.65
CA MET A 571 24.40 3.33 27.30
C MET A 571 23.84 4.64 27.85
N VAL A 572 24.73 5.50 28.36
CA VAL A 572 24.42 6.86 28.85
C VAL A 572 25.37 7.87 28.18
N ASN A 573 24.85 9.07 27.97
CA ASN A 573 25.41 10.20 27.22
C ASN A 573 26.83 10.68 27.62
N GLY A 574 27.49 11.36 26.67
CA GLY A 574 28.66 12.24 26.89
C GLY A 574 29.46 12.41 25.59
N ALA A 575 29.13 13.36 24.71
CA ALA A 575 29.47 14.79 24.76
C ALA A 575 30.96 15.09 24.46
N ALA A 576 31.18 16.05 23.55
CA ALA A 576 32.45 16.39 22.91
C ALA A 576 33.57 16.90 23.83
N VAL A 577 34.83 16.86 23.34
CA VAL A 577 35.73 18.04 23.24
C VAL A 577 36.92 17.73 22.30
N THR A 578 37.56 18.80 21.81
CA THR A 578 38.49 18.90 20.68
C THR A 578 39.99 18.84 21.02
N GLN A 579 40.82 18.70 19.97
CA GLN A 579 42.25 19.07 19.82
C GLN A 579 43.33 18.19 20.48
N GLY A 580 44.40 17.95 19.71
CA GLY A 580 45.66 17.31 20.13
C GLY A 580 46.55 16.98 18.93
N THR A 581 47.71 17.63 18.80
CA THR A 581 48.57 17.62 17.60
C THR A 581 49.87 16.80 17.75
N THR A 582 50.52 16.53 16.59
CA THR A 582 51.99 16.45 16.34
C THR A 582 52.84 15.24 16.79
N GLY A 583 53.83 14.91 15.92
CA GLY A 583 54.95 13.96 16.12
C GLY A 583 54.70 12.58 15.49
N GLY A 584 55.50 12.00 14.58
CA GLY A 584 56.94 12.14 14.27
C GLY A 584 57.73 11.02 14.98
N GLY A 585 58.61 10.25 14.35
CA GLY A 585 59.10 10.16 12.97
C GLY A 585 59.95 8.88 12.78
N ASP A 586 60.71 8.81 11.68
CA ASP A 586 61.82 7.86 11.40
C ASP A 586 61.47 6.34 11.30
N GLY A 587 62.15 5.50 10.51
CA GLY A 587 63.22 5.73 9.52
C GLY A 587 63.90 4.40 9.12
N GLU A 588 64.41 4.30 7.88
CA GLU A 588 65.34 3.26 7.34
C GLU A 588 64.86 1.78 7.29
N ALA A 589 65.40 0.89 6.45
CA ALA A 589 66.03 1.01 5.11
C ALA A 589 66.19 -0.41 4.48
N ASP A 590 66.54 -0.43 3.19
CA ASP A 590 67.32 -1.46 2.46
C ASP A 590 66.74 -2.84 2.06
N SER A 591 67.07 -3.42 0.87
CA SER A 591 67.25 -2.92 -0.52
C SER A 591 67.66 -4.08 -1.50
N VAL A 592 67.85 -3.78 -2.82
CA VAL A 592 68.68 -4.52 -3.83
C VAL A 592 68.05 -5.80 -4.47
N MET A 593 68.05 -6.16 -5.78
CA MET A 593 68.49 -5.72 -7.16
C MET A 593 67.58 -6.48 -8.19
N ALA A 594 67.65 -6.42 -9.54
CA ALA A 594 67.87 -5.38 -10.59
C ALA A 594 67.90 -6.06 -12.00
N LEU A 595 68.19 -5.30 -13.09
CA LEU A 595 68.49 -5.70 -14.49
C LEU A 595 67.33 -6.29 -15.34
N GLY A 596 67.13 -5.96 -16.64
CA GLY A 596 67.73 -4.92 -17.49
C GLY A 596 67.33 -5.01 -19.00
N THR A 597 67.08 -3.86 -19.65
CA THR A 597 67.26 -3.49 -21.09
C THR A 597 66.81 -4.39 -22.28
N ALA A 598 66.01 -3.84 -23.25
CA ALA A 598 66.35 -3.75 -24.71
C ALA A 598 65.24 -3.20 -25.68
N THR A 599 65.52 -2.04 -26.30
CA THR A 599 65.28 -1.57 -27.71
C THR A 599 64.08 -1.95 -28.65
N ALA A 600 63.46 -0.87 -29.20
CA ALA A 600 63.14 -0.60 -30.64
C ALA A 600 61.98 -1.35 -31.37
N PRO A 601 61.43 -0.86 -32.54
CA PRO A 601 61.86 0.27 -33.39
C PRO A 601 60.78 1.31 -33.82
N VAL A 602 61.20 2.28 -34.65
CA VAL A 602 60.42 3.37 -35.28
C VAL A 602 60.35 3.18 -36.80
N LEU A 603 59.27 3.62 -37.45
CA LEU A 603 59.25 4.02 -38.88
C LEU A 603 58.09 5.00 -39.15
N GLY A 604 58.26 5.94 -40.08
CA GLY A 604 57.20 6.87 -40.52
C GLY A 604 57.64 7.80 -41.66
N MET A 605 56.66 8.39 -42.36
CA MET A 605 56.64 9.60 -43.22
C MET A 605 55.13 9.85 -43.52
N GLY A 606 54.52 11.04 -43.49
CA GLY A 606 54.78 12.28 -44.26
C GLY A 606 53.60 12.47 -45.26
N SER A 607 53.07 13.65 -45.63
CA SER A 607 53.31 15.07 -45.31
C SER A 607 52.11 15.92 -45.81
N GLY A 608 51.94 17.18 -45.36
CA GLY A 608 50.97 18.12 -45.96
C GLY A 608 50.64 19.34 -45.08
N VAL A 609 50.87 20.56 -45.59
CA VAL A 609 50.81 21.84 -44.85
C VAL A 609 49.92 22.85 -45.58
N ALA A 610 49.17 23.68 -44.86
CA ALA A 610 48.77 25.03 -45.29
C ALA A 610 48.40 25.92 -44.07
N GLU A 611 48.87 27.16 -44.06
CA GLU A 611 48.67 28.16 -43.00
C GLU A 611 47.44 29.07 -43.25
N GLY A 612 47.02 29.84 -42.24
CA GLY A 612 45.93 30.83 -42.38
C GLY A 612 45.67 31.68 -41.14
N THR A 613 46.41 32.78 -40.99
CA THR A 613 46.40 33.71 -39.85
C THR A 613 45.18 34.64 -39.76
N ALA A 614 44.70 34.97 -38.55
CA ALA A 614 44.06 36.27 -38.24
C ALA A 614 44.07 36.66 -36.75
N THR A 615 45.03 37.52 -36.40
CA THR A 615 45.14 38.52 -35.31
C THR A 615 44.01 38.80 -34.31
N VAL A 616 44.44 39.04 -33.06
CA VAL A 616 43.72 39.67 -31.93
C VAL A 616 43.71 41.21 -32.03
N SER A 617 42.63 41.88 -31.61
CA SER A 617 42.71 43.19 -30.94
C SER A 617 41.52 43.44 -30.00
N ALA A 618 41.78 44.10 -28.88
CA ALA A 618 40.79 44.36 -27.83
C ALA A 618 40.08 45.71 -28.01
N GLY A 619 38.87 45.84 -27.47
CA GLY A 619 38.16 47.10 -27.33
C GLY A 619 37.30 47.12 -26.07
N ALA A 620 37.69 47.94 -25.09
CA ALA A 620 36.92 48.15 -23.86
C ALA A 620 36.34 49.57 -23.85
N GLY A 621 35.08 49.74 -23.44
CA GLY A 621 34.50 51.06 -23.21
C GLY A 621 32.99 51.07 -22.94
N GLY A 622 32.58 51.92 -21.99
CA GLY A 622 31.21 52.43 -21.92
C GLY A 622 30.31 51.89 -20.82
N ARG A 623 30.26 52.60 -19.67
CA ARG A 623 29.11 52.57 -18.75
C ARG A 623 27.93 53.32 -19.36
N GLY A 624 26.71 52.84 -19.14
CA GLY A 624 25.46 53.59 -19.33
C GLY A 624 24.33 52.90 -18.59
N GLY A 625 23.66 53.60 -17.66
CA GLY A 625 22.60 53.03 -16.84
C GLY A 625 21.19 53.23 -17.43
N GLY A 626 20.23 52.42 -16.96
CA GLY A 626 18.82 52.56 -17.28
C GLY A 626 17.97 51.76 -16.29
N SER A 627 17.19 52.46 -15.48
CA SER A 627 16.29 51.90 -14.46
C SER A 627 14.83 51.98 -14.92
N GLY A 628 14.02 50.95 -14.59
CA GLY A 628 12.55 51.04 -14.63
C GLY A 628 11.90 49.81 -15.27
N GLY A 629 11.07 49.11 -14.50
CA GLY A 629 10.38 47.88 -14.88
C GLY A 629 10.30 46.92 -13.71
#